data_AF-A0A1Y3G1T3-F1
#
_entry.id   AF-A0A1Y3G1T3-F1
#
_cell.length_a   1.000
_cell.length_b   1.000
_cell.length_c   1.000
_cell.angle_alpha   90.00
_cell.angle_beta   90.00
_cell.angle_gamma   90.00
#
_symmetry.space_group_name_H-M   'P 1'
#
loop_
_entity.id
_entity.type
_entity.pdbx_description
1 polymer ?
#
loop_
_entity_poly.entity_id
_entity_poly.type
_entity_poly.pdbx_seq_one_letter_code
_entity_poly.pdbx_strand_id
1 'polypeptide(L)' 'MPVLLSGCSRAPLQDVLGSFFPSWMLCGVFGVVASALLRAVIGAFGVNEAVPVPVLTYIAFALAATFLTWLLIFGH' A
#
# COMPACT_ATOMS: atom_id res chain seq x y z
N MET A 1 -1.82 18.14 15.34
CA MET A 1 -2.43 18.10 13.99
C MET A 1 -3.56 17.08 14.02
N PRO A 2 -4.69 17.27 13.34
CA PRO A 2 -5.76 16.28 13.35
C PRO A 2 -5.24 14.95 12.79
N VAL A 3 -5.61 13.82 13.40
CA VAL A 3 -5.16 12.47 13.01
C VAL A 3 -5.37 12.21 11.51
N LEU A 4 -6.45 12.76 10.95
CA LEU A 4 -6.81 12.68 9.53
C LEU A 4 -5.78 13.28 8.57
N LEU A 5 -4.92 14.20 9.02
CA LEU A 5 -3.90 14.86 8.17
C LEU A 5 -2.46 14.57 8.65
N SER A 6 -2.28 13.62 9.57
CA SER A 6 -0.97 13.28 10.14
C SER A 6 0.04 12.87 9.06
N GLY A 7 -0.39 12.10 8.06
CA GLY A 7 0.43 11.67 6.93
C GLY A 7 0.83 12.77 5.95
N CYS A 8 0.34 14.00 6.08
CA CYS A 8 0.73 15.14 5.24
C CYS A 8 1.84 15.99 5.86
N SER A 9 2.24 15.68 7.10
CA SER A 9 3.18 16.51 7.87
C SER A 9 4.63 16.42 7.40
N ARG A 10 5.02 15.27 6.83
CA ARG A 10 6.39 14.99 6.39
C ARG A 10 6.38 14.08 5.16
N ALA A 11 7.33 14.32 4.26
CA ALA A 11 7.63 13.44 3.13
C ALA A 11 9.10 13.02 3.22
N PRO A 12 9.44 12.08 4.13
CA PRO A 12 10.84 11.72 4.37
C PRO A 12 11.43 11.01 3.16
N LEU A 13 12.66 11.39 2.82
CA LEU A 13 13.46 10.67 1.85
C LEU A 13 14.17 9.52 2.57
N GLN A 14 14.28 8.39 1.89
CA GLN A 14 14.93 7.18 2.35
C GLN A 14 16.13 6.94 1.45
N ASP A 15 17.30 6.75 2.04
CA ASP A 15 18.50 6.35 1.30
C ASP A 15 18.43 4.85 1.02
N VAL A 16 18.35 4.50 -0.25
CA VAL A 16 18.40 3.12 -0.74
C VAL A 16 19.58 3.01 -1.71
N LEU A 17 20.63 2.31 -1.29
CA LEU A 17 21.84 2.10 -2.09
C LEU A 17 22.49 3.40 -2.60
N GLY A 18 22.43 4.49 -1.82
CA GLY A 18 22.96 5.81 -2.19
C GLY A 18 22.03 6.63 -3.08
N SER A 19 20.79 6.18 -3.30
CA SER A 19 19.74 6.91 -4.01
C SER A 19 18.62 7.28 -3.06
N PHE A 20 18.19 8.54 -3.07
CA PHE A 20 17.16 9.05 -2.17
C PHE A 20 15.76 8.89 -2.78
N PHE A 21 14.96 7.98 -2.23
CA PHE A 21 13.59 7.74 -2.63
C PHE A 21 12.59 8.29 -1.61
N PRO A 22 11.47 8.88 -2.04
CA PRO A 22 10.38 9.18 -1.13
C PRO A 22 9.86 7.91 -0.45
N SER A 23 9.60 7.96 0.86
CA SER A 23 9.10 6.78 1.59
C SER A 23 7.76 6.24 1.06
N TRP A 24 6.97 7.06 0.35
CA TRP A 24 5.66 6.66 -0.17
C TRP A 24 5.82 5.70 -1.34
N MET A 25 6.92 5.80 -2.09
CA MET A 25 7.23 4.86 -3.16
C MET A 25 7.51 3.47 -2.57
N LEU A 26 8.25 3.40 -1.46
CA LEU A 26 8.52 2.14 -0.76
C LEU A 26 7.22 1.54 -0.19
N CYS A 27 6.38 2.34 0.45
CA CYS A 27 5.06 1.90 0.91
C CYS A 27 4.18 1.44 -0.27
N GLY A 28 4.27 2.10 -1.42
CA GLY A 28 3.55 1.74 -2.64
C GLY A 28 3.96 0.38 -3.18
N VAL A 29 5.26 0.10 -3.23
CA VAL A 29 5.79 -1.24 -3.58
C VAL A 29 5.23 -2.30 -2.63
N PHE A 30 5.24 -2.03 -1.32
CA PHE A 30 4.64 -2.95 -0.33
C PHE A 30 3.15 -3.19 -0.60
N GLY A 31 2.37 -2.14 -0.86
CA GLY A 31 0.94 -2.26 -1.16
C GLY A 31 0.66 -3.06 -2.44
N VAL A 32 1.47 -2.87 -3.49
CA VAL A 32 1.39 -3.65 -4.74
C VAL A 32 1.71 -5.12 -4.48
N VAL A 33 2.77 -5.42 -3.75
CA VAL A 33 3.14 -6.80 -3.38
C VAL A 33 2.04 -7.45 -2.55
N ALA A 34 1.50 -6.76 -1.54
CA ALA A 34 0.40 -7.25 -0.73
C ALA A 34 -0.85 -7.56 -1.56
N SER A 35 -1.19 -6.69 -2.53
CA SER A 35 -2.34 -6.91 -3.43
C SER A 35 -2.11 -8.08 -4.40
N ALA A 36 -0.90 -8.23 -4.92
CA ALA A 36 -0.53 -9.39 -5.74
C ALA A 36 -0.64 -10.70 -4.95
N LEU A 37 -0.18 -10.71 -3.69
CA LEU A 37 -0.33 -11.85 -2.79
C LEU A 37 -1.80 -12.15 -2.49
N LEU A 38 -2.62 -11.13 -2.21
CA LEU A 38 -4.06 -11.30 -2.02
C LEU A 38 -4.71 -11.97 -3.24
N ARG A 39 -4.39 -11.49 -4.45
CA ARG A 39 -4.87 -12.09 -5.70
C ARG A 39 -4.43 -13.53 -5.86
N ALA A 40 -3.17 -13.85 -5.55
CA ALA A 40 -2.66 -15.21 -5.61
C ALA A 40 -3.38 -16.14 -4.63
N VAL A 41 -3.63 -15.68 -3.40
CA VAL A 41 -4.37 -16.41 -2.36
C VAL A 41 -5.81 -16.66 -2.78
N ILE A 42 -6.53 -15.64 -3.25
CA ILE A 42 -7.91 -15.76 -3.76
C ILE A 42 -7.97 -16.77 -4.92
N GLY A 43 -7.00 -16.71 -5.84
CA GLY A 43 -6.89 -17.66 -6.95
C GLY A 43 -6.63 -19.09 -6.48
N ALA A 44 -5.77 -19.27 -5.47
CA ALA A 44 -5.47 -20.59 -4.89
C ALA A 44 -6.70 -21.23 -4.21
N PHE A 45 -7.59 -20.42 -3.65
CA PHE A 45 -8.85 -20.89 -3.05
C PHE A 45 -9.99 -21.07 -4.07
N GLY A 46 -9.79 -20.75 -5.35
CA GLY A 46 -10.80 -20.91 -6.39
C GLY A 46 -11.98 -19.94 -6.28
N VAL A 47 -11.88 -18.89 -5.45
CA VAL A 47 -12.97 -17.93 -5.20
C VAL A 47 -12.84 -16.65 -6.04
N ASN A 48 -12.16 -16.72 -7.17
CA ASN A 48 -11.92 -15.55 -8.03
C ASN A 48 -13.22 -14.95 -8.59
N GLU A 49 -14.27 -15.77 -8.77
CA GLU A 49 -15.59 -15.34 -9.23
C GLU A 49 -16.37 -14.55 -8.17
N ALA A 50 -16.01 -14.70 -6.89
CA ALA A 50 -16.65 -13.97 -5.79
C ALA A 50 -16.15 -12.53 -5.64
N VAL A 51 -15.10 -12.13 -6.37
CA VAL A 51 -14.51 -10.78 -6.28
C VAL A 51 -15.29 -9.81 -7.18
N PRO A 52 -16.04 -8.84 -6.61
CA PRO A 52 -16.81 -7.90 -7.41
C PRO A 52 -15.89 -6.84 -8.02
N VAL A 53 -15.95 -6.66 -9.35
CA VAL A 53 -15.12 -5.67 -10.08
C VAL A 53 -13.61 -5.85 -9.77
N PRO A 54 -12.99 -6.98 -10.17
CA PRO A 54 -11.68 -7.42 -9.66
C PRO A 54 -10.57 -6.37 -9.74
N VAL A 55 -10.49 -5.64 -10.85
CA VAL A 55 -9.47 -4.60 -11.06
C VAL A 55 -9.57 -3.53 -9.98
N LEU A 56 -10.78 -3.04 -9.70
CA LEU A 56 -11.00 -2.01 -8.70
C LEU A 56 -10.70 -2.54 -7.29
N THR A 57 -11.09 -3.78 -6.97
CA THR A 57 -10.83 -4.38 -5.67
C THR A 57 -9.34 -4.48 -5.37
N TYR A 58 -8.55 -5.01 -6.31
CA TYR A 58 -7.11 -5.19 -6.11
C TYR A 58 -6.37 -3.85 -6.07
N ILE A 59 -6.77 -2.86 -6.87
CA ILE A 59 -6.21 -1.50 -6.79
C ILE A 59 -6.57 -0.84 -5.46
N ALA A 60 -7.84 -0.91 -5.04
CA ALA A 60 -8.29 -0.36 -3.77
C ALA A 60 -7.55 -1.00 -2.58
N PHE A 61 -7.34 -2.32 -2.62
CA PHE A 61 -6.56 -3.02 -1.61
C PHE A 61 -5.09 -2.59 -1.61
N ALA A 62 -4.47 -2.44 -2.79
CA ALA A 62 -3.09 -1.96 -2.90
C ALA A 62 -2.93 -0.55 -2.31
N LEU A 63 -3.88 0.35 -2.60
CA LEU A 63 -3.91 1.70 -2.04
C LEU A 63 -4.13 1.68 -0.53
N ALA A 64 -5.08 0.88 -0.03
CA ALA A 64 -5.34 0.75 1.40
C ALA A 64 -4.10 0.25 2.16
N ALA A 65 -3.42 -0.79 1.65
CA ALA A 65 -2.19 -1.30 2.24
C ALA A 65 -1.05 -0.26 2.20
N THR A 66 -0.91 0.47 1.10
CA THR A 66 0.05 1.57 0.96
C THR A 66 -0.17 2.66 2.00
N PHE A 67 -1.41 3.17 2.10
CA PHE A 67 -1.75 4.25 3.03
C PHE A 67 -1.71 3.81 4.49
N LEU A 68 -2.12 2.58 4.80
CA LEU A 68 -2.03 2.02 6.15
C LEU A 68 -0.56 1.96 6.59
N THR A 69 0.31 1.42 5.74
CA THR A 69 1.75 1.32 6.02
C THR A 69 2.36 2.71 6.19
N TRP A 70 2.01 3.66 5.32
CA TRP A 70 2.44 5.05 5.43
C TRP A 70 2.03 5.69 6.76
N LEU A 71 0.75 5.59 7.14
CA LEU A 71 0.23 6.24 8.35
C LEU A 71 0.78 5.58 9.63
N LEU A 72 0.93 4.27 9.66
CA LEU A 72 1.48 3.57 10.83
C LEU A 72 2.96 3.90 11.06
N ILE A 73 3.74 4.05 9.99
CA ILE A 73 5.19 4.27 10.08
C ILE A 73 5.56 5.76 10.12
N PHE A 74 4.82 6.63 9.43
CA PHE A 74 5.17 8.05 9.27
C PHE A 74 4.09 9.03 9.76
N GLY A 75 2.96 8.54 10.27
CA GLY A 75 1.83 9.38 10.72
C GLY A 75 1.95 9.90 12.16
N HIS A 76 3.15 10.00 12.71
CA HIS A 76 3.43 10.52 14.06
C HIS A 76 4.47 11.64 14.00
#